data_AF-A0A7K3ZUV5-F1
#
_entry.id   AF-A0A7K3ZUV5-F1
#
_cell.length_a   1.000
_cell.length_b   1.000
_cell.length_c   1.000
_cell.angle_alpha   90.00
_cell.angle_beta   90.00
_cell.angle_gamma   90.00
#
_symmetry.space_group_name_H-M   'P 1'
#
loop_
_entity.id
_entity.type
_entity.pdbx_description
1 polymer ?
#
loop_
_entity_poly.entity_id
_entity_poly.type
_entity_poly.pdbx_seq_one_letter_code
_entity_poly.pdbx_strand_id
1 'polypeptide(L)'
;MPEWIYPDFGPLPKRPLFLCIISNTDTGKIPGLSAAGTSPKLTDYTPGADAELVETNRIITMPELPEAPGGSPTPAIVTRAALNLTGVPSMFVASGLRQKPAVPYAELGGDAGCDIRVG
;
A
#
# COMPACT_ATOMS: atom_id res chain seq x y z
N MET A 1 -20.56 28.68 15.53
CA MET A 1 -19.93 27.40 15.17
C MET A 1 -19.94 27.32 13.66
N PRO A 2 -18.82 27.02 12.98
CA PRO A 2 -18.81 26.99 11.52
C PRO A 2 -19.71 25.85 11.01
N GLU A 3 -20.47 26.10 9.95
CA GLU A 3 -21.22 25.08 9.22
C GLU A 3 -20.22 24.17 8.49
N TRP A 4 -20.10 22.93 8.95
CA TRP A 4 -19.34 21.90 8.26
C TRP A 4 -20.22 21.22 7.22
N ILE A 5 -19.67 21.00 6.03
CA ILE A 5 -20.27 20.11 5.05
C ILE A 5 -20.04 18.68 5.56
N TYR A 6 -21.12 17.98 5.89
CA TYR A 6 -21.07 16.56 6.22
C TYR A 6 -21.22 15.76 4.92
N PRO A 7 -20.27 14.88 4.59
CA PRO A 7 -20.43 13.98 3.46
C PRO A 7 -21.64 13.08 3.69
N ASP A 8 -22.48 12.92 2.67
CA ASP A 8 -23.49 11.86 2.66
C ASP A 8 -22.77 10.54 2.37
N PHE A 9 -22.64 9.69 3.39
CA PHE A 9 -22.00 8.38 3.29
C PHE A 9 -22.98 7.28 2.85
N GLY A 10 -24.18 7.65 2.37
CA GLY A 10 -25.16 6.72 1.85
C GLY A 10 -24.87 6.23 0.43
N PRO A 11 -25.21 4.97 0.10
CA PRO A 11 -25.56 3.87 1.00
C PRO A 11 -24.31 3.22 1.62
N LEU A 12 -24.36 2.96 2.93
CA LEU A 12 -23.30 2.27 3.65
C LEU A 12 -23.29 0.76 3.33
N PRO A 13 -22.12 0.16 3.03
CA PRO A 13 -22.02 -1.28 2.79
C PRO A 13 -22.33 -2.06 4.07
N LYS A 14 -23.20 -3.08 3.98
CA LYS A 14 -23.55 -3.95 5.12
C LYS A 14 -22.45 -4.96 5.47
N ARG A 15 -21.65 -5.38 4.48
CA ARG A 15 -20.58 -6.38 4.60
C ARG A 15 -19.40 -5.94 3.71
N PRO A 16 -18.70 -4.86 4.08
CA PRO A 16 -17.57 -4.38 3.29
C PRO A 16 -16.42 -5.39 3.31
N LEU A 17 -15.62 -5.36 2.24
CA LEU A 17 -14.32 -5.99 2.14
C LEU A 17 -13.34 -4.89 1.76
N PHE A 18 -12.27 -4.73 2.52
CA PHE A 18 -11.16 -3.87 2.12
C PHE A 18 -10.29 -4.62 1.11
N LEU A 19 -10.12 -4.02 -0.06
CA LEU A 19 -9.32 -4.56 -1.15
C LEU A 19 -8.19 -3.58 -1.43
N CYS A 20 -6.95 -4.05 -1.34
CA CYS A 20 -5.78 -3.26 -1.69
C CYS A 20 -5.02 -3.94 -2.83
N ILE A 21 -5.02 -3.27 -3.99
CA ILE A 21 -4.27 -3.72 -5.15
C ILE A 21 -2.86 -3.12 -5.04
N ILE A 22 -1.86 -3.98 -5.06
CA ILE A 22 -0.45 -3.63 -4.92
C ILE A 22 0.29 -3.92 -6.24
N SER A 23 1.17 -2.99 -6.62
CA SER A 23 1.94 -3.04 -7.88
C SER A 23 3.21 -2.20 -7.78
N ASN A 24 4.17 -2.47 -8.66
CA ASN A 24 5.35 -1.63 -8.87
C ASN A 24 5.36 -1.05 -10.29
N THR A 25 5.96 0.13 -10.44
CA THR A 25 6.33 0.70 -11.74
C THR A 25 7.73 1.31 -11.67
N ASP A 26 8.54 1.10 -12.71
CA ASP A 26 9.86 1.74 -12.81
C ASP A 26 9.76 3.26 -13.02
N THR A 27 8.60 3.77 -13.43
CA THR A 27 8.31 5.22 -13.42
C THR A 27 8.47 5.80 -12.01
N GLY A 28 8.05 5.06 -10.98
CA GLY A 28 8.18 5.48 -9.57
C GLY A 28 9.63 5.58 -9.08
N LYS A 29 10.59 5.01 -9.82
CA LYS A 29 12.02 5.06 -9.50
C LYS A 29 12.71 6.34 -10.00
N ILE A 30 12.01 7.17 -10.78
CA ILE A 30 12.54 8.44 -11.26
C ILE A 30 12.83 9.35 -10.04
N PRO A 31 14.07 9.85 -9.88
CA PRO A 31 14.43 10.68 -8.75
C PRO A 31 13.49 11.89 -8.58
N GLY A 32 12.98 12.07 -7.37
CA GLY A 32 12.07 13.17 -7.02
C GLY A 32 10.61 12.97 -7.43
N LEU A 33 10.24 11.87 -8.09
CA LEU A 33 8.86 11.63 -8.49
C LEU A 33 8.02 10.98 -7.38
N SER A 34 8.59 10.02 -6.67
CA SER A 34 7.92 9.28 -5.59
C SER A 34 8.61 9.52 -4.26
N ALA A 35 7.80 9.66 -3.20
CA ALA A 35 8.26 9.61 -1.81
C ALA A 35 8.14 8.20 -1.20
N ALA A 36 7.67 7.21 -1.99
CA ALA A 36 7.50 5.83 -1.54
C ALA A 36 8.82 5.07 -1.57
N GLY A 37 9.31 4.70 -0.39
CA GLY A 37 10.64 4.14 -0.19
C GLY A 37 11.72 5.22 -0.23
N THR A 38 12.73 5.10 0.62
CA THR A 38 13.83 6.08 0.75
C THR A 38 14.85 6.03 -0.38
N SER A 39 14.79 4.98 -1.19
CA SER A 39 15.61 4.82 -2.38
C SER A 39 14.82 4.08 -3.46
N PRO A 40 15.20 4.23 -4.75
CA PRO A 40 14.57 3.51 -5.85
C PRO A 40 14.54 1.99 -5.68
N LYS A 41 15.50 1.41 -4.94
CA LYS A 41 15.54 -0.02 -4.63
C LYS A 41 14.52 -0.40 -3.54
N LEU A 42 14.29 0.46 -2.56
CA LEU A 42 13.33 0.21 -1.48
C LEU A 42 11.88 0.43 -1.93
N THR A 43 11.66 1.21 -2.99
CA THR A 43 10.36 1.32 -3.66
C THR A 43 9.83 -0.04 -4.13
N ASP A 44 10.70 -0.99 -4.51
CA ASP A 44 10.30 -2.34 -4.92
C ASP A 44 9.65 -3.14 -3.79
N TYR A 45 10.03 -2.89 -2.54
CA TYR A 45 9.52 -3.57 -1.35
C TYR A 45 8.33 -2.87 -0.72
N THR A 46 8.12 -1.59 -1.02
CA THR A 46 7.13 -0.76 -0.30
C THR A 46 5.70 -1.31 -0.38
N PRO A 47 5.17 -1.74 -1.54
CA PRO A 47 3.80 -2.27 -1.60
C PRO A 47 3.62 -3.55 -0.79
N GLY A 48 4.64 -4.42 -0.79
CA GLY A 48 4.62 -5.65 0.01
C GLY A 48 4.74 -5.38 1.51
N ALA A 49 5.62 -4.45 1.89
CA ALA A 49 5.80 -4.03 3.28
C ALA A 49 4.53 -3.38 3.86
N ASP A 50 3.80 -2.59 3.07
CA ASP A 50 2.50 -2.03 3.48
C ASP A 50 1.47 -3.14 3.75
N ALA A 51 1.41 -4.16 2.88
CA ALA A 51 0.53 -5.31 3.07
C ALA A 51 0.88 -6.11 4.33
N GLU A 52 2.17 -6.39 4.52
CA GLU A 52 2.69 -7.07 5.71
C GLU A 52 2.38 -6.32 7.00
N LEU A 53 2.55 -4.99 6.98
CA LEU A 53 2.25 -4.13 8.11
C LEU A 53 0.77 -4.17 8.44
N VAL A 54 -0.11 -4.02 7.43
CA VAL A 54 -1.56 -4.06 7.63
C VAL A 54 -2.01 -5.37 8.23
N GLU A 55 -1.54 -6.51 7.72
CA GLU A 55 -1.95 -7.84 8.18
C GLU A 55 -1.31 -8.21 9.54
N THR A 56 0.00 -8.02 9.69
CA THR A 56 0.78 -8.64 10.79
C THR A 56 1.33 -7.66 11.83
N ASN A 57 1.18 -6.35 11.62
CA ASN A 57 1.84 -5.29 12.39
C ASN A 57 3.38 -5.32 12.28
N ARG A 58 3.93 -5.98 11.27
CA ARG A 58 5.37 -6.17 11.10
C ARG A 58 5.72 -6.05 9.63
N ILE A 59 6.92 -5.55 9.36
CA ILE A 59 7.54 -5.63 8.04
C ILE A 59 8.48 -6.84 8.07
N ILE A 60 8.31 -7.75 7.12
CA ILE A 60 8.94 -9.08 7.10
C ILE A 60 9.93 -9.20 5.94
N THR A 61 9.56 -8.77 4.74
CA THR A 61 10.37 -8.99 3.53
C THR A 61 11.42 -7.91 3.28
N MET A 62 11.17 -6.71 3.78
CA MET A 62 12.06 -5.59 3.53
C MET A 62 13.26 -5.63 4.50
N PRO A 63 14.50 -5.51 3.98
CA PRO A 63 15.71 -5.70 4.79
C PRO A 63 15.95 -4.58 5.81
N GLU A 64 15.45 -3.38 5.54
CA GLU A 64 15.55 -2.21 6.41
C GLU A 64 14.19 -1.52 6.46
N LEU A 65 13.76 -1.05 7.64
CA LEU A 65 12.54 -0.25 7.75
C LEU A 65 12.70 1.07 6.97
N PRO A 66 11.69 1.50 6.20
CA PRO A 66 11.84 2.64 5.32
C PRO A 66 11.54 3.89 6.13
N GLU A 67 12.52 4.74 6.38
CA GLU A 67 12.27 6.07 6.93
C GLU A 67 11.87 7.02 5.80
N ALA A 68 10.58 7.07 5.40
CA ALA A 68 10.12 7.97 4.34
C ALA A 68 10.78 9.37 4.45
N PRO A 69 11.21 10.01 3.34
CA PRO A 69 11.88 11.31 3.43
C PRO A 69 11.06 12.30 4.27
N GLY A 70 11.54 12.64 5.46
CA GLY A 70 10.79 13.45 6.45
C GLY A 70 10.17 12.69 7.63
N GLY A 71 10.40 11.38 7.76
CA GLY A 71 10.02 10.56 8.93
C GLY A 71 8.53 10.27 9.07
N SER A 72 7.71 10.60 8.06
CA SER A 72 6.27 10.35 8.13
C SER A 72 5.97 8.85 8.02
N PRO A 73 5.15 8.27 8.92
CA PRO A 73 4.78 6.86 8.85
C PRO A 73 3.97 6.57 7.58
N THR A 74 4.06 5.33 7.08
CA THR A 74 3.21 4.88 5.98
C THR A 74 1.71 4.98 6.34
N PRO A 75 0.85 5.40 5.39
CA PRO A 75 -0.60 5.35 5.55
C PRO A 75 -1.14 3.94 5.91
N ALA A 76 -0.38 2.88 5.65
CA ALA A 76 -0.72 1.52 6.06
C ALA A 76 -0.98 1.39 7.58
N ILE A 77 -0.36 2.23 8.42
CA ILE A 77 -0.65 2.28 9.87
C ILE A 77 -2.11 2.71 10.12
N VAL A 78 -2.60 3.71 9.39
CA VAL A 78 -3.98 4.19 9.49
C VAL A 78 -4.94 3.14 8.98
N THR A 79 -4.63 2.48 7.85
CA THR A 79 -5.43 1.38 7.32
C THR A 79 -5.56 0.24 8.34
N ARG A 80 -4.45 -0.19 8.94
CA ARG A 80 -4.46 -1.22 9.99
C ARG A 80 -5.35 -0.81 11.17
N ALA A 81 -5.20 0.42 11.66
CA ALA A 81 -6.00 0.92 12.77
C ALA A 81 -7.50 0.89 12.44
N ALA A 82 -7.88 1.35 11.25
CA ALA A 82 -9.27 1.34 10.79
C ALA A 82 -9.83 -0.08 10.67
N LEU A 83 -9.10 -1.02 10.07
CA LEU A 83 -9.54 -2.41 9.91
C LEU A 83 -9.69 -3.11 11.27
N ASN A 84 -8.75 -2.89 12.19
CA ASN A 84 -8.84 -3.44 13.55
C ASN A 84 -10.02 -2.89 14.34
N LEU A 85 -10.30 -1.58 14.24
CA LEU A 85 -11.40 -0.93 14.94
C LEU A 85 -12.77 -1.32 14.39
N THR A 86 -12.86 -1.60 13.09
CA THR A 86 -14.13 -1.87 12.40
C THR A 86 -14.42 -3.36 12.22
N GLY A 87 -13.41 -4.23 12.31
CA GLY A 87 -13.52 -5.65 12.03
C GLY A 87 -13.75 -5.98 10.55
N VAL A 88 -13.54 -5.00 9.66
CA VAL A 88 -13.68 -5.20 8.22
C VAL A 88 -12.57 -6.14 7.73
N PRO A 89 -12.90 -7.24 7.01
CA PRO A 89 -11.88 -8.11 6.45
C PRO A 89 -11.08 -7.39 5.36
N SER A 90 -9.80 -7.75 5.23
CA SER A 90 -8.90 -7.27 4.18
C SER A 90 -8.51 -8.39 3.21
N MET A 91 -8.22 -7.98 1.97
CA MET A 91 -7.57 -8.83 0.97
C MET A 91 -6.60 -7.99 0.15
N PHE A 92 -5.37 -8.47 0.04
CA PHE A 92 -4.35 -7.90 -0.83
C PHE A 92 -4.33 -8.62 -2.18
N VAL A 93 -4.12 -7.84 -3.24
CA VAL A 93 -4.13 -8.34 -4.62
C VAL A 93 -2.89 -7.85 -5.34
N ALA A 94 -2.02 -8.77 -5.75
CA ALA A 94 -0.83 -8.47 -6.54
C ALA A 94 -1.20 -8.35 -8.02
N SER A 95 -0.75 -7.26 -8.64
CA SER A 95 -1.01 -6.92 -10.05
C SER A 95 0.27 -6.67 -10.85
N GLY A 96 1.41 -7.18 -10.36
CA GLY A 96 2.74 -6.93 -10.91
C GLY A 96 3.68 -6.36 -9.84
N LEU A 97 4.34 -7.24 -9.09
CA LEU A 97 5.28 -6.86 -8.04
C LEU A 97 6.71 -7.28 -8.39
N ARG A 98 7.68 -6.43 -8.05
CA ARG A 98 9.11 -6.78 -8.10
C ARG A 98 9.50 -7.67 -6.91
N GLN A 99 8.88 -7.44 -5.74
CA GLN A 99 9.07 -8.22 -4.53
C GLN A 99 7.73 -8.62 -3.93
N LYS A 100 7.56 -9.91 -3.64
CA LYS A 100 6.30 -10.48 -3.14
C LYS A 100 6.25 -10.38 -1.61
N PRO A 101 5.10 -10.04 -1.01
CA PRO A 101 4.97 -9.96 0.44
C PRO A 101 4.94 -11.35 1.09
N ALA A 102 5.28 -11.41 2.38
CA ALA A 102 5.21 -12.61 3.22
C ALA A 102 3.86 -12.76 3.96
N VAL A 103 2.77 -12.26 3.36
CA VAL A 103 1.40 -12.42 3.84
C VAL A 103 0.51 -12.97 2.73
N PRO A 104 -0.69 -13.51 3.01
CA PRO A 104 -1.59 -13.97 1.95
C PRO A 104 -2.01 -12.83 1.01
N TYR A 105 -1.96 -13.09 -0.29
CA TYR A 105 -2.46 -12.21 -1.34
C TYR A 105 -3.04 -13.04 -2.49
N ALA A 106 -3.97 -12.45 -3.24
CA ALA A 106 -4.40 -12.97 -4.52
C ALA A 106 -3.45 -12.51 -5.62
N GLU A 107 -3.08 -13.38 -6.54
CA GLU A 107 -2.23 -13.06 -7.69
C GLU A 107 -3.13 -12.86 -8.92
N LEU A 108 -3.06 -11.69 -9.56
CA LEU A 108 -3.72 -11.45 -10.85
C LEU A 108 -2.85 -11.87 -12.04
N GLY A 109 -1.55 -12.04 -11.80
CA GLY A 109 -0.55 -12.24 -12.84
C GLY A 109 -0.11 -10.91 -13.48
N GLY A 110 0.95 -10.98 -14.28
CA GLY A 110 1.59 -9.82 -14.89
C GLY A 110 2.91 -9.42 -14.22
N ASP A 111 3.69 -8.65 -14.96
CA ASP A 111 4.97 -8.13 -14.49
C ASP A 111 4.81 -6.70 -13.97
N ALA A 112 5.71 -6.29 -13.08
CA ALA A 112 5.79 -4.91 -12.65
C ALA A 112 5.98 -3.97 -13.85
N GLY A 113 5.27 -2.84 -13.84
CA GLY A 113 5.25 -1.89 -14.94
C GLY A 113 6.62 -1.28 -15.22
N CYS A 114 6.93 -1.07 -16.50
CA CYS A 114 8.13 -0.37 -16.92
C CYS A 114 8.02 1.15 -16.68
N ASP A 115 9.03 1.88 -17.12
CA ASP A 115 9.01 3.34 -17.21
C ASP A 115 8.12 3.75 -18.39
N ILE A 116 7.04 4.49 -18.13
CA ILE A 116 6.07 4.89 -19.15
C ILE A 116 6.67 5.75 -20.28
N ARG A 117 7.88 6.29 -20.10
CA ARG A 117 8.60 7.07 -21.12
C ARG A 117 9.19 6.21 -22.24
N VAL A 118 9.37 4.90 -22.00
CA VAL A 118 10.02 3.98 -22.96
C VAL A 118 9.12 2.90 -23.54
N GLY A 119 7.88 2.78 -23.04
CA GLY A 119 6.92 1.76 -23.48
C GLY A 119 7.28 0.35 -23.00
#